data_AF-X0IB34-F1
#
_entry.id   AF-X0IB34-F1
#
_cell.length_a   1.000
_cell.length_b   1.000
_cell.length_c   1.000
_cell.angle_alpha   90.00
_cell.angle_beta   90.00
_cell.angle_gamma   90.00
#
_symmetry.space_group_name_H-M   'P 1'
#
loop_
_entity.id
_entity.type
_entity.pdbx_description
1 polymer ?
#
loop_
_entity_poly.entity_id
_entity_poly.type
_entity_poly.pdbx_seq_one_letter_code
_entity_poly.pdbx_strand_id
1 'polypeptide(L)'
;MSSDSTPPPGVPAGTPSASNAEIKNDPAKTGFSPEISWWMNYFKMLSGQMTPEGKFFFREYTTEIEEEKDCKACERDRDWLFTYSPVVRFMSEKIQALNGRIDPSNVHCRRCPSSLRADGSVNWQSGGFSPNHGILICANHIKNRKHLEDTLAHEMVHAWDYVRWKNVDFMGQKDLKHAACTEIRASMLSGECRWTKEAFVRGNWRLTQQFQNCVRRRAIDSVTARSTCKDDVQATKVVNQVWDSCFADTRPFDEVYR
;
A
#
# COMPACT_ATOMS: atom_id res chain seq x y z
N MET A 1 -8.20 -51.91 10.83
CA MET A 1 -9.04 -51.22 9.82
C MET A 1 -8.33 -49.93 9.49
N SER A 2 -7.49 -49.96 8.47
CA SER A 2 -6.70 -48.81 8.02
C SER A 2 -7.55 -48.01 7.06
N SER A 3 -7.84 -46.75 7.38
CA SER A 3 -8.53 -45.81 6.52
C SER A 3 -7.52 -44.83 5.94
N ASP A 4 -7.15 -45.08 4.68
CA ASP A 4 -6.44 -44.17 3.79
C ASP A 4 -7.19 -42.85 3.69
N SER A 5 -6.49 -41.73 3.84
CA SER A 5 -7.03 -40.37 3.67
C SER A 5 -6.27 -39.68 2.56
N THR A 6 -6.83 -39.71 1.35
CA THR A 6 -6.33 -39.02 0.16
C THR A 6 -6.43 -37.50 0.35
N PRO A 7 -5.41 -36.69 -0.02
CA PRO A 7 -5.52 -35.24 0.01
C PRO A 7 -6.41 -34.72 -1.13
N PRO A 8 -7.09 -33.57 -0.96
CA PRO A 8 -7.98 -33.01 -1.98
C PRO A 8 -7.19 -32.51 -3.20
N PRO A 9 -7.78 -32.55 -4.40
CA PRO A 9 -7.10 -32.14 -5.63
C PRO A 9 -6.79 -30.64 -5.60
N GLY A 10 -5.54 -30.30 -5.95
CA GLY A 10 -5.06 -28.93 -6.04
C GLY A 10 -5.90 -28.11 -7.01
N VAL A 11 -6.22 -26.88 -6.59
CA VAL A 11 -6.85 -25.87 -7.43
C VAL A 11 -5.93 -25.57 -8.62
N PRO A 12 -6.39 -25.66 -9.88
CA PRO A 12 -5.55 -25.31 -11.02
C PRO A 12 -5.27 -23.80 -10.99
N ALA A 13 -3.97 -23.45 -11.01
CA ALA A 13 -3.52 -22.10 -11.22
C ALA A 13 -4.11 -21.59 -12.55
N GLY A 14 -4.96 -20.57 -12.48
CA GLY A 14 -5.52 -19.94 -13.68
C GLY A 14 -4.39 -19.42 -14.57
N THR A 15 -4.45 -19.74 -15.86
CA THR A 15 -3.53 -19.23 -16.87
C THR A 15 -3.52 -17.69 -16.81
N PRO A 16 -2.36 -17.03 -16.66
CA PRO A 16 -2.32 -15.58 -16.65
C PRO A 16 -2.79 -15.05 -18.02
N SER A 17 -3.82 -14.20 -18.00
CA SER A 17 -4.19 -13.35 -19.13
C SER A 17 -2.93 -12.63 -19.64
N ALA A 18 -2.78 -12.45 -20.96
CA ALA A 18 -1.62 -11.80 -21.57
C ALA A 18 -1.36 -10.37 -21.02
N SER A 19 -2.38 -9.73 -20.43
CA SER A 19 -2.27 -8.44 -19.73
C SER A 19 -1.49 -8.49 -18.41
N ASN A 20 -1.36 -9.67 -17.79
CA ASN A 20 -0.66 -9.86 -16.52
C ASN A 20 0.80 -10.30 -16.69
N ALA A 21 1.28 -10.45 -17.92
CA ALA A 21 2.67 -10.82 -18.18
C ALA A 21 3.62 -9.68 -17.80
N GLU A 22 4.61 -9.98 -16.97
CA GLU A 22 5.64 -9.03 -16.55
C GLU A 22 6.73 -8.89 -17.62
N ILE A 23 7.14 -7.65 -17.88
CA ILE A 23 8.23 -7.32 -18.80
C ILE A 23 9.56 -7.50 -18.08
N LYS A 24 10.55 -8.09 -18.77
CA LYS A 24 11.95 -8.16 -18.30
C LYS A 24 12.82 -7.19 -19.08
N ASN A 25 13.89 -6.71 -18.45
CA ASN A 25 14.84 -5.82 -19.11
C ASN A 25 15.55 -6.53 -20.27
N ASP A 26 15.57 -5.87 -21.43
CA ASP A 26 16.38 -6.24 -22.59
C ASP A 26 17.24 -5.03 -22.96
N PRO A 27 18.54 -5.00 -22.60
CA PRO A 27 19.39 -3.82 -22.79
C PRO A 27 19.45 -3.28 -24.21
N ALA A 28 19.32 -4.17 -25.22
CA ALA A 28 19.34 -3.78 -26.62
C ALA A 28 18.08 -3.00 -27.03
N LYS A 29 16.95 -3.26 -26.36
CA LYS A 29 15.67 -2.60 -26.62
C LYS A 29 15.43 -1.41 -25.71
N THR A 30 15.79 -1.52 -24.43
CA THR A 30 15.43 -0.54 -23.39
C THR A 30 16.48 0.56 -23.22
N GLY A 31 17.72 0.30 -23.65
CA GLY A 31 18.85 1.22 -23.46
C GLY A 31 19.45 1.22 -22.04
N PHE A 32 18.91 0.44 -21.12
CA PHE A 32 19.44 0.25 -19.76
C PHE A 32 20.22 -1.07 -19.65
N SER A 33 21.47 -1.00 -19.15
CA SER A 33 22.29 -2.19 -18.85
C SER A 33 22.90 -2.11 -17.45
N PRO A 34 22.76 -3.14 -16.60
CA PRO A 34 23.42 -3.17 -15.29
C PRO A 34 24.95 -3.37 -15.39
N GLU A 35 25.48 -3.77 -16.56
CA GLU A 35 26.91 -4.04 -16.76
C GLU A 35 27.75 -2.76 -16.92
N ILE A 36 27.12 -1.63 -17.23
CA ILE A 36 27.79 -0.35 -17.33
C ILE A 36 27.60 0.47 -16.05
N SER A 37 28.52 1.40 -15.79
CA SER A 37 28.44 2.27 -14.61
C SER A 37 27.11 3.03 -14.52
N TRP A 38 26.71 3.30 -13.27
CA TRP A 38 25.50 4.06 -12.98
C TRP A 38 25.45 5.41 -13.70
N TRP A 39 26.57 6.15 -13.75
CA TRP A 39 26.63 7.46 -14.40
C TRP A 39 26.46 7.37 -15.92
N MET A 40 26.92 6.28 -16.55
CA MET A 40 26.70 6.06 -17.99
C MET A 40 25.21 5.79 -18.28
N ASN A 41 24.55 4.97 -17.45
CA ASN A 41 23.10 4.78 -17.53
C ASN A 41 22.33 6.08 -17.30
N TYR A 42 22.76 6.87 -16.32
CA TYR A 42 22.18 8.19 -16.04
C TYR A 42 22.33 9.15 -17.23
N PHE A 43 23.50 9.18 -17.87
CA PHE A 43 23.72 9.98 -19.08
C PHE A 43 22.83 9.51 -20.24
N LYS A 44 22.71 8.19 -20.47
CA LYS A 44 21.78 7.63 -21.49
C LYS A 44 20.34 8.03 -21.24
N MET A 45 19.90 8.03 -19.97
CA MET A 45 18.56 8.49 -19.61
C MET A 45 18.36 9.98 -19.95
N LEU A 46 19.32 10.85 -19.61
CA LEU A 46 19.24 12.28 -19.88
C LEU A 46 19.35 12.63 -21.37
N SER A 47 20.17 11.90 -22.13
CA SER A 47 20.34 12.10 -23.57
C SER A 47 19.21 11.51 -24.42
N GLY A 48 18.19 10.91 -23.78
CA GLY A 48 17.04 10.33 -24.47
C GLY A 48 17.30 8.96 -25.10
N GLN A 49 18.41 8.30 -24.77
CA GLN A 49 18.81 6.98 -25.28
C GLN A 49 18.21 5.82 -24.48
N MET A 50 17.24 6.08 -23.61
CA MET A 50 16.59 5.09 -22.75
C MET A 50 15.07 5.18 -22.90
N THR A 51 14.43 4.04 -23.18
CA THR A 51 12.97 3.95 -23.32
C THR A 51 12.29 4.12 -21.95
N PRO A 52 10.95 4.34 -21.89
CA PRO A 52 10.22 4.37 -20.63
C PRO A 52 10.44 3.11 -19.78
N GLU A 53 10.48 1.93 -20.40
CA GLU A 53 10.76 0.64 -19.76
C GLU A 53 12.20 0.60 -19.23
N GLY A 54 13.16 1.10 -20.02
CA GLY A 54 14.55 1.23 -19.56
C GLY A 54 14.69 2.13 -18.35
N LYS A 55 13.95 3.25 -18.30
CA LYS A 55 13.92 4.16 -17.14
C LYS A 55 13.34 3.48 -15.91
N PHE A 56 12.30 2.64 -16.08
CA PHE A 56 11.76 1.82 -15.01
C PHE A 56 12.81 0.86 -14.45
N PHE A 57 13.46 0.06 -15.31
CA PHE A 57 14.48 -0.90 -14.87
C PHE A 57 15.71 -0.21 -14.26
N PHE A 58 16.12 0.95 -14.78
CA PHE A 58 17.20 1.73 -14.21
C PHE A 58 16.85 2.25 -12.80
N ARG A 59 15.59 2.67 -12.58
CA ARG A 59 15.11 3.05 -11.25
C ARG A 59 15.10 1.86 -10.30
N GLU A 60 14.56 0.72 -10.71
CA GLU A 60 14.56 -0.49 -9.86
C GLU A 60 15.99 -0.90 -9.48
N TYR A 61 16.92 -0.90 -10.44
CA TYR A 61 18.34 -1.16 -10.19
C TYR A 61 18.94 -0.16 -9.20
N THR A 62 18.61 1.13 -9.32
CA THR A 62 19.08 2.15 -8.37
C THR A 62 18.54 1.88 -6.97
N THR A 63 17.26 1.52 -6.82
CA THR A 63 16.68 1.19 -5.51
C THR A 63 17.24 -0.09 -4.90
N GLU A 64 17.72 -1.03 -5.71
CA GLU A 64 18.41 -2.23 -5.23
C GLU A 64 19.78 -1.87 -4.64
N ILE A 65 20.54 -0.98 -5.29
CA ILE A 65 21.82 -0.47 -4.76
C ILE A 65 21.60 0.33 -3.48
N GLU A 66 20.55 1.15 -3.42
CA GLU A 66 20.25 2.01 -2.27
C GLU A 66 19.49 1.31 -1.14
N GLU A 67 19.20 0.01 -1.26
CA GLU A 67 18.34 -0.74 -0.32
C GLU A 67 18.76 -0.57 1.14
N GLU A 68 20.05 -0.74 1.45
CA GLU A 68 20.55 -0.64 2.82
C GLU A 68 20.33 0.77 3.40
N LYS A 69 20.58 1.80 2.60
CA LYS A 69 20.42 3.20 2.97
C LYS A 69 18.94 3.53 3.20
N ASP A 70 18.07 3.10 2.29
CA ASP A 70 16.63 3.34 2.36
C ASP A 70 16.01 2.64 3.56
N CYS A 71 16.39 1.37 3.81
CA CYS A 71 15.91 0.62 4.97
C CYS A 71 16.36 1.27 6.27
N LYS A 72 17.63 1.67 6.41
CA LYS A 72 18.12 2.38 7.61
C LYS A 72 17.40 3.72 7.84
N ALA A 73 17.16 4.47 6.78
CA ALA A 73 16.41 5.74 6.88
C ALA A 73 14.97 5.49 7.33
N CYS A 74 14.31 4.47 6.76
CA CYS A 74 12.96 4.06 7.15
C CYS A 74 12.89 3.61 8.60
N GLU A 75 13.83 2.77 9.08
CA GLU A 75 13.85 2.28 10.46
C GLU A 75 14.08 3.41 11.47
N ARG A 76 15.02 4.32 11.18
CA ARG A 76 15.25 5.51 12.01
C ARG A 76 13.98 6.36 12.11
N ASP A 77 13.32 6.62 10.98
CA ASP A 77 12.12 7.43 10.94
C ASP A 77 10.93 6.70 11.60
N ARG A 78 10.80 5.38 11.44
CA ARG A 78 9.84 4.51 12.14
C ARG A 78 9.99 4.64 13.65
N ASP A 79 11.21 4.48 14.17
CA ASP A 79 11.48 4.55 15.62
C ASP A 79 11.19 5.93 16.17
N TRP A 80 11.51 6.97 15.40
CA TRP A 80 11.13 8.33 15.72
C TRP A 80 9.61 8.49 15.80
N LEU A 81 8.85 7.92 14.87
CA LEU A 81 7.38 8.00 14.86
C LEU A 81 6.76 7.29 16.06
N PHE A 82 7.22 6.08 16.41
CA PHE A 82 6.76 5.40 17.63
C PHE A 82 7.07 6.19 18.90
N THR A 83 8.15 7.00 18.89
CA THR A 83 8.52 7.82 20.04
C THR A 83 7.73 9.13 20.10
N TYR A 84 7.52 9.80 18.97
CA TYR A 84 7.13 11.21 18.94
C TYR A 84 5.85 11.52 18.15
N SER A 85 5.40 10.64 17.24
CA SER A 85 4.17 10.90 16.48
C SER A 85 2.94 10.65 17.36
N PRO A 86 2.07 11.66 17.57
CA PRO A 86 0.83 11.46 18.32
C PRO A 86 -0.06 10.38 17.70
N VAL A 87 -0.09 10.31 16.36
CA VAL A 87 -0.94 9.37 15.62
C VAL A 87 -0.48 7.94 15.80
N VAL A 88 0.81 7.70 15.58
CA VAL A 88 1.38 6.34 15.66
C VAL A 88 1.30 5.83 17.09
N ARG A 89 1.62 6.67 18.08
CA ARG A 89 1.49 6.32 19.50
C ARG A 89 0.04 6.00 19.87
N PHE A 90 -0.89 6.88 19.51
CA PHE A 90 -2.31 6.68 19.77
C PHE A 90 -2.82 5.38 19.15
N MET A 91 -2.51 5.12 17.88
CA MET A 91 -2.93 3.89 17.21
C MET A 91 -2.32 2.65 17.87
N SER A 92 -1.05 2.68 18.25
CA SER A 92 -0.39 1.58 18.96
C SER A 92 -1.11 1.27 20.27
N GLU A 93 -1.43 2.29 21.06
CA GLU A 93 -2.18 2.16 22.32
C GLU A 93 -3.59 1.61 22.09
N LYS A 94 -4.32 2.08 21.07
CA LYS A 94 -5.68 1.61 20.77
C LYS A 94 -5.72 0.18 20.25
N ILE A 95 -4.72 -0.24 19.49
CA ILE A 95 -4.55 -1.63 19.06
C ILE A 95 -4.23 -2.51 20.28
N GLN A 96 -3.34 -2.03 21.17
CA GLN A 96 -2.98 -2.73 22.40
C GLN A 96 -4.18 -2.93 23.34
N ALA A 97 -5.06 -1.93 23.47
CA ALA A 97 -6.29 -2.02 24.26
C ALA A 97 -7.28 -3.09 23.76
N LEU A 98 -7.12 -3.56 22.52
CA LEU A 98 -7.91 -4.63 21.92
C LEU A 98 -7.15 -5.98 21.89
N ASN A 99 -6.07 -6.10 22.67
CA ASN A 99 -5.16 -7.24 22.70
C ASN A 99 -4.41 -7.49 21.37
N GLY A 100 -4.33 -6.48 20.50
CA GLY A 100 -3.39 -6.47 19.39
C GLY A 100 -2.02 -5.96 19.83
N ARG A 101 -1.02 -6.00 18.94
CA ARG A 101 0.28 -5.38 19.21
C ARG A 101 0.90 -4.90 17.91
N ILE A 102 1.18 -3.61 17.81
CA ILE A 102 1.99 -3.00 16.75
C ILE A 102 3.02 -2.09 17.42
N ASP A 103 4.29 -2.45 17.28
CA ASP A 103 5.44 -1.79 17.90
C ASP A 103 6.67 -1.93 16.96
N PRO A 104 7.81 -1.27 17.23
CA PRO A 104 8.98 -1.34 16.34
C PRO A 104 9.48 -2.76 16.02
N SER A 105 9.20 -3.77 16.86
CA SER A 105 9.63 -5.15 16.64
C SER A 105 8.86 -5.88 15.53
N ASN A 106 7.67 -5.41 15.16
CA ASN A 106 6.84 -5.99 14.12
C ASN A 106 6.43 -5.00 13.01
N VAL A 107 7.17 -3.90 12.89
CA VAL A 107 7.11 -3.01 11.74
C VAL A 107 8.43 -3.08 10.99
N HIS A 108 8.41 -3.71 9.82
CA HIS A 108 9.59 -4.06 9.04
C HIS A 108 9.74 -3.13 7.84
N CYS A 109 10.87 -2.42 7.76
CA CYS A 109 11.26 -1.67 6.57
C CYS A 109 12.07 -2.58 5.65
N ARG A 110 11.60 -2.82 4.43
CA ARG A 110 12.30 -3.65 3.42
C ARG A 110 12.17 -3.03 2.04
N ARG A 111 13.02 -3.44 1.09
CA ARG A 111 12.79 -3.13 -0.31
C ARG A 111 11.60 -3.94 -0.83
N CYS A 112 10.69 -3.28 -1.54
CA CYS A 112 9.62 -3.92 -2.29
C CYS A 112 9.86 -3.67 -3.79
N PRO A 113 10.27 -4.70 -4.54
CA PRO A 113 10.42 -4.60 -5.99
C PRO A 113 9.11 -4.20 -6.65
N SER A 114 9.19 -3.26 -7.59
CA SER A 114 8.06 -2.98 -8.48
C SER A 114 8.09 -3.94 -9.66
N SER A 115 6.93 -4.22 -10.27
CA SER A 115 6.86 -4.96 -11.54
C SER A 115 6.19 -4.14 -12.63
N LEU A 116 6.71 -4.26 -13.86
CA LEU A 116 6.16 -3.60 -15.05
C LEU A 116 5.36 -4.62 -15.87
N ARG A 117 4.09 -4.32 -16.12
CA ARG A 117 3.20 -5.16 -16.93
C ARG A 117 3.31 -4.84 -18.42
N ALA A 118 2.87 -5.79 -19.25
CA ALA A 118 2.81 -5.66 -20.70
C ALA A 118 1.99 -4.46 -21.21
N ASP A 119 1.00 -4.00 -20.43
CA ASP A 119 0.17 -2.83 -20.74
C ASP A 119 0.83 -1.49 -20.34
N GLY A 120 2.07 -1.53 -19.82
CA GLY A 120 2.82 -0.37 -19.34
C GLY A 120 2.46 0.07 -17.92
N SER A 121 1.51 -0.60 -17.25
CA SER A 121 1.20 -0.33 -15.85
C SER A 121 2.29 -0.86 -14.92
N VAL A 122 2.52 -0.14 -13.82
CA VAL A 122 3.51 -0.51 -12.80
C VAL A 122 2.79 -0.95 -11.55
N ASN A 123 3.10 -2.16 -11.08
CA ASN A 123 2.66 -2.65 -9.78
C ASN A 123 3.70 -2.30 -8.73
N TRP A 124 3.27 -1.63 -7.68
CA TRP A 124 4.07 -1.29 -6.54
C TRP A 124 3.14 -1.03 -5.34
N GLN A 125 3.71 -1.02 -4.13
CA GLN A 125 2.99 -0.73 -2.90
C GLN A 125 3.90 0.04 -1.94
N SER A 126 3.33 0.90 -1.09
CA SER A 126 4.09 1.62 -0.04
C SER A 126 4.28 0.80 1.24
N GLY A 127 3.40 -0.17 1.48
CA GLY A 127 3.38 -1.00 2.67
C GLY A 127 2.28 -2.04 2.62
N GLY A 128 2.09 -2.74 3.73
CA GLY A 128 0.98 -3.67 3.90
C GLY A 128 0.94 -4.30 5.30
N PHE A 129 -0.27 -4.55 5.80
CA PHE A 129 -0.51 -5.24 7.06
C PHE A 129 -0.80 -6.74 6.87
N SER A 130 -0.18 -7.57 7.72
CA SER A 130 -0.46 -9.00 7.87
C SER A 130 -0.68 -9.35 9.34
N PRO A 131 -1.77 -10.05 9.71
CA PRO A 131 -2.02 -10.49 11.08
C PRO A 131 -0.88 -11.32 11.69
N ASN A 132 -0.18 -12.10 10.85
CA ASN A 132 0.86 -13.02 11.30
C ASN A 132 2.26 -12.38 11.33
N HIS A 133 2.48 -11.31 10.55
CA HIS A 133 3.82 -10.74 10.34
C HIS A 133 3.95 -9.27 10.76
N GLY A 134 2.84 -8.61 11.13
CA GLY A 134 2.83 -7.18 11.44
C GLY A 134 2.75 -6.31 10.19
N ILE A 135 3.46 -5.19 10.18
CA ILE A 135 3.42 -4.20 9.09
C ILE A 135 4.72 -4.25 8.28
N LEU A 136 4.59 -4.36 6.97
CA LEU A 136 5.65 -4.12 6.02
C LEU A 136 5.58 -2.66 5.55
N ILE A 137 6.73 -1.99 5.56
CA ILE A 137 6.92 -0.70 4.89
C ILE A 137 7.93 -0.89 3.77
N CYS A 138 7.55 -0.47 2.56
CA CYS A 138 8.40 -0.55 1.38
C CYS A 138 9.32 0.66 1.31
N ALA A 139 10.52 0.53 1.89
CA ALA A 139 11.45 1.62 2.14
C ALA A 139 11.80 2.42 0.86
N ASN A 140 11.96 1.74 -0.27
CA ASN A 140 12.27 2.33 -1.59
C ASN A 140 11.13 3.20 -2.17
N HIS A 141 9.93 3.15 -1.60
CA HIS A 141 8.78 3.98 -2.00
C HIS A 141 8.49 5.11 -1.00
N ILE A 142 9.20 5.15 0.13
CA ILE A 142 9.04 6.20 1.15
C ILE A 142 9.89 7.41 0.80
N LYS A 143 9.27 8.59 0.74
CA LYS A 143 9.92 9.83 0.29
C LYS A 143 10.54 10.63 1.44
N ASN A 144 9.89 10.58 2.60
CA ASN A 144 10.28 11.29 3.81
C ASN A 144 9.46 10.75 5.00
N ARG A 145 9.82 11.16 6.21
CA ARG A 145 9.15 10.78 7.46
C ARG A 145 7.65 11.06 7.49
N LYS A 146 7.17 12.11 6.82
CA LYS A 146 5.72 12.39 6.73
C LYS A 146 5.02 11.33 5.88
N HIS A 147 5.58 10.99 4.72
CA HIS A 147 5.05 9.89 3.90
C HIS A 147 5.05 8.58 4.69
N LEU A 148 6.11 8.31 5.46
CA LEU A 148 6.18 7.15 6.35
C LEU A 148 5.08 7.17 7.42
N GLU A 149 4.83 8.31 8.05
CA GLU A 149 3.78 8.46 9.06
C GLU A 149 2.40 8.16 8.48
N ASP A 150 2.08 8.73 7.31
CA ASP A 150 0.79 8.53 6.66
C ASP A 150 0.65 7.05 6.22
N THR A 151 1.70 6.42 5.65
CA THR A 151 1.68 4.98 5.31
C THR A 151 1.54 4.09 6.55
N LEU A 152 2.33 4.34 7.60
CA LEU A 152 2.26 3.55 8.83
C LEU A 152 0.90 3.69 9.50
N ALA A 153 0.33 4.89 9.54
CA ALA A 153 -1.01 5.11 10.09
C ALA A 153 -2.09 4.36 9.28
N HIS A 154 -1.98 4.32 7.95
CA HIS A 154 -2.86 3.54 7.09
C HIS A 154 -2.84 2.05 7.48
N GLU A 155 -1.65 1.46 7.57
CA GLU A 155 -1.50 0.05 7.94
C GLU A 155 -1.93 -0.23 9.39
N MET A 156 -1.76 0.73 10.30
CA MET A 156 -2.24 0.61 11.67
C MET A 156 -3.77 0.66 11.76
N VAL A 157 -4.46 1.37 10.87
CA VAL A 157 -5.93 1.31 10.78
C VAL A 157 -6.36 -0.09 10.35
N HIS A 158 -5.70 -0.69 9.35
CA HIS A 158 -5.95 -2.10 9.00
C HIS A 158 -5.72 -3.05 10.18
N ALA A 159 -4.64 -2.86 10.94
CA ALA A 159 -4.37 -3.64 12.13
C ALA A 159 -5.45 -3.47 13.21
N TRP A 160 -5.92 -2.24 13.44
CA TRP A 160 -7.00 -1.96 14.39
C TRP A 160 -8.33 -2.58 13.95
N ASP A 161 -8.70 -2.41 12.69
CA ASP A 161 -9.91 -2.97 12.07
C ASP A 161 -9.94 -4.49 12.24
N TYR A 162 -8.81 -5.15 11.97
CA TYR A 162 -8.64 -6.59 12.14
C TYR A 162 -8.92 -7.04 13.58
N VAL A 163 -8.27 -6.43 14.57
CA VAL A 163 -8.43 -6.84 15.98
C VAL A 163 -9.78 -6.44 16.57
N ARG A 164 -10.36 -5.31 16.12
CA ARG A 164 -11.64 -4.81 16.61
C ARG A 164 -12.78 -5.73 16.21
N TRP A 165 -12.78 -6.19 14.95
CA TRP A 165 -13.93 -6.88 14.40
C TRP A 165 -13.78 -8.39 14.30
N LYS A 166 -12.58 -8.95 14.51
CA LYS A 166 -12.22 -10.39 14.67
C LYS A 166 -12.62 -11.36 13.54
N ASN A 167 -13.64 -11.04 12.75
CA ASN A 167 -14.24 -11.80 11.66
C ASN A 167 -14.40 -10.95 10.39
N VAL A 168 -13.78 -9.75 10.35
CA VAL A 168 -13.75 -8.93 9.14
C VAL A 168 -12.80 -9.58 8.14
N ASP A 169 -13.34 -9.84 6.96
CA ASP A 169 -12.58 -10.35 5.83
C ASP A 169 -11.82 -9.20 5.17
N PHE A 170 -10.81 -8.70 5.88
CA PHE A 170 -9.95 -7.61 5.43
C PHE A 170 -9.14 -7.97 4.17
N MET A 171 -8.99 -9.27 3.89
CA MET A 171 -8.38 -9.80 2.66
C MET A 171 -9.36 -9.84 1.48
N GLY A 172 -10.66 -9.67 1.72
CA GLY A 172 -11.70 -9.68 0.69
C GLY A 172 -11.79 -11.01 -0.04
N GLN A 173 -11.44 -12.12 0.62
CA GLN A 173 -11.46 -13.46 0.04
C GLN A 173 -12.87 -14.03 -0.11
N LYS A 174 -13.78 -13.59 0.75
CA LYS A 174 -15.19 -13.98 0.86
C LYS A 174 -16.13 -12.80 0.58
N ASP A 175 -15.81 -11.61 1.09
CA ASP A 175 -16.60 -10.40 0.89
C ASP A 175 -15.72 -9.16 0.66
N LEU A 176 -15.71 -8.68 -0.57
CA LEU A 176 -15.00 -7.45 -0.97
C LEU A 176 -15.50 -6.21 -0.21
N LYS A 177 -16.72 -6.22 0.35
CA LYS A 177 -17.25 -5.10 1.14
C LYS A 177 -16.45 -4.84 2.41
N HIS A 178 -15.98 -5.90 3.06
CA HIS A 178 -15.14 -5.79 4.24
C HIS A 178 -13.80 -5.14 3.89
N ALA A 179 -13.12 -5.64 2.85
CA ALA A 179 -11.92 -5.02 2.31
C ALA A 179 -12.16 -3.55 1.98
N ALA A 180 -13.16 -3.24 1.14
CA ALA A 180 -13.50 -1.88 0.76
C ALA A 180 -13.74 -0.94 1.96
N CYS A 181 -14.44 -1.42 2.99
CA CYS A 181 -14.69 -0.65 4.20
C CYS A 181 -13.39 -0.29 4.94
N THR A 182 -12.48 -1.27 5.09
CA THR A 182 -11.19 -1.04 5.75
C THR A 182 -10.29 -0.09 4.94
N GLU A 183 -10.32 -0.16 3.61
CA GLU A 183 -9.56 0.75 2.72
C GLU A 183 -10.09 2.19 2.79
N ILE A 184 -11.42 2.37 2.85
CA ILE A 184 -12.05 3.69 3.03
C ILE A 184 -11.57 4.31 4.33
N ARG A 185 -11.65 3.55 5.44
CA ARG A 185 -11.24 4.02 6.77
C ARG A 185 -9.74 4.32 6.82
N ALA A 186 -8.90 3.43 6.31
CA ALA A 186 -7.45 3.62 6.30
C ALA A 186 -7.06 4.85 5.47
N SER A 187 -7.68 5.05 4.31
CA SER A 187 -7.44 6.24 3.47
C SER A 187 -7.93 7.54 4.12
N MET A 188 -9.05 7.47 4.85
CA MET A 188 -9.63 8.61 5.54
C MET A 188 -8.83 9.03 6.79
N LEU A 189 -8.38 8.07 7.60
CA LEU A 189 -7.85 8.31 8.95
C LEU A 189 -6.32 8.42 9.02
N SER A 190 -5.61 7.95 7.98
CA SER A 190 -4.15 7.94 7.94
C SER A 190 -3.51 9.31 7.68
N GLY A 191 -4.23 10.22 7.01
CA GLY A 191 -3.69 11.47 6.52
C GLY A 191 -3.04 11.38 5.12
N GLU A 192 -3.10 10.24 4.44
CA GLU A 192 -2.54 10.13 3.07
C GLU A 192 -3.35 10.93 2.02
N CYS A 193 -4.63 11.14 2.28
CA CYS A 193 -5.50 12.03 1.52
C CYS A 193 -5.53 13.46 2.07
N ARG A 194 -4.62 13.81 2.99
CA ARG A 194 -4.58 15.12 3.63
C ARG A 194 -4.41 16.23 2.61
N TRP A 195 -5.22 17.27 2.78
CA TRP A 195 -5.00 18.56 2.16
C TRP A 195 -4.37 19.53 3.17
N THR A 196 -3.27 20.18 2.82
CA THR A 196 -2.61 21.13 3.73
C THR A 196 -3.48 22.37 3.98
N LYS A 197 -3.82 22.60 5.26
CA LYS A 197 -4.31 23.86 5.86
C LYS A 197 -5.32 24.66 5.00
N GLU A 198 -6.57 24.21 4.88
CA GLU A 198 -7.68 25.14 4.54
C GLU A 198 -9.13 24.61 4.69
N ALA A 199 -9.36 23.33 4.99
CA ALA A 199 -10.71 22.75 4.96
C ALA A 199 -11.63 23.21 6.10
N PHE A 200 -11.12 23.30 7.32
CA PHE A 200 -11.96 23.60 8.49
C PHE A 200 -12.06 25.09 8.84
N VAL A 201 -11.13 25.92 8.34
CA VAL A 201 -11.07 27.36 8.71
C VAL A 201 -11.87 28.25 7.73
N ARG A 202 -12.22 27.76 6.53
CA ARG A 202 -12.79 28.64 5.47
C ARG A 202 -14.09 28.15 4.81
N GLY A 203 -14.77 27.13 5.32
CA GLY A 203 -16.09 26.72 4.82
C GLY A 203 -16.12 26.32 3.34
N ASN A 204 -15.01 25.78 2.82
CA ASN A 204 -14.83 25.58 1.38
C ASN A 204 -15.31 24.19 0.95
N TRP A 205 -16.58 24.07 0.52
CA TRP A 205 -17.24 22.82 0.11
C TRP A 205 -16.59 22.08 -1.07
N ARG A 206 -15.75 22.76 -1.86
CA ARG A 206 -14.96 22.10 -2.92
C ARG A 206 -13.83 21.25 -2.34
N LEU A 207 -13.38 21.56 -1.13
CA LEU A 207 -12.23 20.92 -0.48
C LEU A 207 -12.61 19.60 0.21
N THR A 208 -13.80 19.54 0.80
CA THR A 208 -14.38 18.29 1.32
C THR A 208 -14.62 17.27 0.21
N GLN A 209 -14.98 17.73 -1.00
CA GLN A 209 -15.12 16.88 -2.18
C GLN A 209 -13.77 16.33 -2.65
N GLN A 210 -12.69 17.10 -2.65
CA GLN A 210 -11.36 16.59 -3.03
C GLN A 210 -10.88 15.50 -2.07
N PHE A 211 -11.11 15.66 -0.77
CA PHE A 211 -10.79 14.65 0.22
C PHE A 211 -11.57 13.35 -0.03
N GLN A 212 -12.89 13.44 -0.19
CA GLN A 212 -13.73 12.29 -0.51
C GLN A 212 -13.32 11.62 -1.82
N ASN A 213 -13.00 12.40 -2.85
CA ASN A 213 -12.54 11.88 -4.14
C ASN A 213 -11.21 11.14 -4.00
N CYS A 214 -10.27 11.66 -3.19
CA CYS A 214 -9.03 10.97 -2.88
C CYS A 214 -9.29 9.64 -2.18
N VAL A 215 -10.08 9.64 -1.09
CA VAL A 215 -10.41 8.44 -0.32
C VAL A 215 -11.11 7.40 -1.21
N ARG A 216 -12.08 7.83 -2.01
CA ARG A 216 -12.81 6.94 -2.94
C ARG A 216 -11.88 6.34 -3.98
N ARG A 217 -11.03 7.15 -4.61
CA ARG A 217 -10.07 6.67 -5.61
C ARG A 217 -9.12 5.64 -5.01
N ARG A 218 -8.53 5.93 -3.84
CA ARG A 218 -7.60 5.02 -3.18
C ARG A 218 -8.24 3.70 -2.77
N ALA A 219 -9.46 3.76 -2.23
CA ALA A 219 -10.21 2.54 -1.90
C ALA A 219 -10.53 1.69 -3.13
N ILE A 220 -10.91 2.33 -4.26
CA ILE A 220 -11.15 1.62 -5.52
C ILE A 220 -9.85 1.00 -6.05
N ASP A 221 -8.75 1.75 -6.08
CA ASP A 221 -7.45 1.27 -6.55
C ASP A 221 -7.01 0.03 -5.73
N SER A 222 -7.13 0.10 -4.40
CA SER A 222 -6.76 -1.00 -3.49
C SER A 222 -7.67 -2.23 -3.66
N VAL A 223 -8.99 -2.04 -3.79
CA VAL A 223 -9.93 -3.15 -4.03
C VAL A 223 -9.70 -3.79 -5.39
N THR A 224 -9.41 -2.99 -6.42
CA THR A 224 -9.13 -3.47 -7.79
C THR A 224 -7.87 -4.32 -7.84
N ALA A 225 -6.85 -4.00 -7.02
CA ALA A 225 -5.61 -4.75 -6.95
C ALA A 225 -5.75 -6.17 -6.35
N ARG A 226 -6.92 -6.53 -5.80
CA ARG A 226 -7.17 -7.83 -5.15
C ARG A 226 -7.56 -8.88 -6.17
N SER A 227 -7.06 -10.10 -5.99
CA SER A 227 -7.32 -11.23 -6.89
C SER A 227 -8.79 -11.67 -6.95
N THR A 228 -9.61 -11.29 -5.95
CA THR A 228 -11.05 -11.58 -5.90
C THR A 228 -11.90 -10.52 -6.58
N CYS A 229 -11.31 -9.38 -6.96
CA CYS A 229 -11.98 -8.35 -7.74
C CYS A 229 -11.78 -8.62 -9.24
N LYS A 230 -12.86 -8.54 -10.01
CA LYS A 230 -12.85 -8.80 -11.46
C LYS A 230 -12.30 -7.61 -12.24
N ASP A 231 -12.77 -6.42 -11.90
CA ASP A 231 -12.51 -5.18 -12.62
C ASP A 231 -12.80 -3.95 -11.75
N ASP A 232 -12.42 -2.78 -12.26
CA ASP A 232 -12.64 -1.47 -11.64
C ASP A 232 -14.14 -1.15 -11.44
N VAL A 233 -15.01 -1.66 -12.31
CA VAL A 233 -16.47 -1.51 -12.23
C VAL A 233 -17.00 -2.21 -10.97
N GLN A 234 -16.56 -3.44 -10.71
CA GLN A 234 -16.91 -4.16 -9.49
C GLN A 234 -16.35 -3.46 -8.26
N ALA A 235 -15.08 -3.04 -8.29
CA ALA A 235 -14.46 -2.32 -7.18
C ALA A 235 -15.23 -1.04 -6.84
N THR A 236 -15.55 -0.23 -7.85
CA THR A 236 -16.34 1.00 -7.72
C THR A 236 -17.71 0.71 -7.12
N LYS A 237 -18.41 -0.32 -7.60
CA LYS A 237 -19.72 -0.72 -7.07
C LYS A 237 -19.64 -1.11 -5.60
N VAL A 238 -18.65 -1.93 -5.22
CA VAL A 238 -18.49 -2.39 -3.84
C VAL A 238 -18.14 -1.23 -2.90
N VAL A 239 -17.20 -0.36 -3.29
CA VAL A 239 -16.84 0.85 -2.51
C VAL A 239 -18.06 1.74 -2.32
N ASN A 240 -18.86 1.95 -3.38
CA ASN A 240 -20.07 2.77 -3.30
C ASN A 240 -21.13 2.17 -2.36
N GLN A 241 -21.24 0.84 -2.27
CA GLN A 241 -22.22 0.16 -1.41
C GLN A 241 -21.95 0.34 0.08
N VAL A 242 -20.69 0.51 0.49
CA VAL A 242 -20.29 0.64 1.90
C VAL A 242 -19.86 2.06 2.27
N TRP A 243 -19.92 2.99 1.31
CA TRP A 243 -19.36 4.32 1.46
C TRP A 243 -19.89 5.07 2.68
N ASP A 244 -21.21 5.24 2.79
CA ASP A 244 -21.81 6.07 3.84
C ASP A 244 -21.53 5.54 5.24
N SER A 245 -21.56 4.22 5.43
CA SER A 245 -21.30 3.60 6.74
C SER A 245 -19.82 3.65 7.12
N CYS A 246 -18.92 3.36 6.19
CA CYS A 246 -17.49 3.24 6.48
C CYS A 246 -16.78 4.60 6.52
N PHE A 247 -17.22 5.55 5.69
CA PHE A 247 -16.67 6.92 5.69
C PHE A 247 -17.17 7.74 6.89
N ALA A 248 -18.33 7.40 7.48
CA ALA A 248 -18.78 8.04 8.71
C ALA A 248 -18.09 7.48 9.98
N ASP A 249 -17.40 6.35 9.88
CA ASP A 249 -16.80 5.67 11.03
C ASP A 249 -15.37 6.14 11.28
N THR A 250 -15.22 7.08 12.21
CA THR A 250 -13.92 7.68 12.56
C THR A 250 -13.11 6.90 13.59
N ARG A 251 -13.68 5.82 14.17
CA ARG A 251 -13.02 5.09 15.25
C ARG A 251 -11.66 4.53 14.81
N PRO A 252 -10.64 4.49 15.68
CA PRO A 252 -10.68 4.83 17.10
C PRO A 252 -10.55 6.34 17.41
N PHE A 253 -10.44 7.19 16.39
CA PHE A 253 -10.41 8.64 16.57
C PHE A 253 -11.82 9.18 16.83
N ASP A 254 -11.90 10.32 17.50
CA ASP A 254 -13.18 11.02 17.71
C ASP A 254 -13.61 11.75 16.42
N GLU A 255 -12.63 12.26 15.66
CA GLU A 255 -12.85 12.99 14.41
C GLU A 255 -11.71 12.74 13.39
N VAL A 256 -11.95 13.12 12.14
CA VAL A 256 -10.90 13.19 11.12
C VAL A 256 -10.02 14.40 11.42
N TYR A 257 -8.84 14.14 11.99
CA TYR A 257 -7.99 15.15 12.61
C TYR A 257 -6.90 15.72 11.68
N ARG A 258 -6.85 15.31 10.39
CA ARG A 258 -5.80 15.69 9.42
C ARG A 258 -6.30 16.18 8.08
#